data_AF-A0A8J6ME54-F1
#
_entry.id   AF-A0A8J6ME54-F1
#
_cell.length_a   1.000
_cell.length_b   1.000
_cell.length_c   1.000
_cell.angle_alpha   90.00
_cell.angle_beta   90.00
_cell.angle_gamma   90.00
#
_symmetry.space_group_name_H-M   'P 1'
#
loop_
_entity.id
_entity.type
_entity.pdbx_description
1 polymer ?
#
loop_
_entity_poly.entity_id
_entity_poly.type
_entity_poly.pdbx_seq_one_letter_code
_entity_poly.pdbx_strand_id
1 'polypeptide(L)'
;MLNSRDIDDLRADVAANCRVWMQLCRDAGLAVCITGTVRDRAYQEYCYRNGTSKGRVPTFHAQGVGLAFDFCKNVKGQEYSDPVFFQRAGELGERVGFEWGGRWKSFPDRPHLQWSGGGKYTSSMILAGQYPPTMPLYKEKETAMTTEEAKSTLKAKAGLSDTTIEYLWSYRWGDELLVKLAKAMEGK
;
A
#
# COMPACT_ATOMS: atom_id res chain seq x y z
N MET A 1 -8.74 -19.74 -15.98
CA MET A 1 -7.72 -18.74 -15.65
C MET A 1 -8.29 -17.86 -14.55
N LEU A 2 -7.78 -18.02 -13.33
CA LEU A 2 -8.24 -17.36 -12.11
C LEU A 2 -7.34 -16.15 -11.80
N ASN A 3 -7.99 -15.00 -11.60
CA ASN A 3 -7.45 -13.85 -10.87
C ASN A 3 -8.57 -13.35 -9.97
N SER A 4 -8.55 -13.78 -8.71
CA SER A 4 -9.55 -13.37 -7.73
C SER A 4 -9.38 -11.89 -7.39
N ARG A 5 -10.48 -11.26 -6.99
CA ARG A 5 -10.50 -9.93 -6.36
C ARG A 5 -11.10 -9.99 -4.95
N ASP A 6 -11.45 -11.19 -4.51
CA ASP A 6 -12.04 -11.42 -3.20
C ASP A 6 -10.94 -11.35 -2.14
N ILE A 7 -11.16 -10.51 -1.14
CA ILE A 7 -10.26 -10.33 -0.01
C ILE A 7 -10.25 -11.58 0.86
N ASP A 8 -11.34 -12.34 0.90
CA ASP A 8 -11.44 -13.55 1.71
C ASP A 8 -10.67 -14.74 1.11
N ASP A 9 -10.19 -14.63 -0.12
CA ASP A 9 -9.23 -15.59 -0.70
C ASP A 9 -7.78 -15.36 -0.22
N LEU A 10 -7.49 -14.22 0.42
CA LEU A 10 -6.20 -13.98 1.05
C LEU A 10 -6.05 -14.86 2.30
N ARG A 11 -4.81 -15.07 2.75
CA ARG A 11 -4.57 -15.65 4.07
C ARG A 11 -5.25 -14.78 5.13
N ALA A 12 -5.94 -15.37 6.10
CA ALA A 12 -6.87 -14.65 6.98
C ALA A 12 -6.26 -13.43 7.71
N ASP A 13 -4.98 -13.52 8.11
CA ASP A 13 -4.22 -12.43 8.72
C ASP A 13 -3.88 -11.29 7.75
N VAL A 14 -3.59 -11.65 6.49
CA VAL A 14 -3.38 -10.71 5.38
C VAL A 14 -4.70 -10.06 4.97
N ALA A 15 -5.79 -10.82 4.92
CA ALA A 15 -7.14 -10.31 4.66
C ALA A 15 -7.55 -9.25 5.70
N ALA A 16 -7.33 -9.54 6.99
CA ALA A 16 -7.64 -8.61 8.07
C ALA A 16 -6.88 -7.28 7.91
N ASN A 17 -5.57 -7.35 7.66
CA ASN A 17 -4.75 -6.15 7.47
C ASN A 17 -5.02 -5.43 6.13
N CYS A 18 -5.44 -6.14 5.08
CA CYS A 18 -5.92 -5.53 3.84
C CYS A 18 -7.16 -4.67 4.10
N ARG A 19 -8.12 -5.16 4.90
CA ARG A 19 -9.32 -4.39 5.29
C ARG A 19 -8.97 -3.15 6.13
N VAL A 20 -8.01 -3.29 7.04
CA VAL A 20 -7.46 -2.16 7.82
C VAL A 20 -6.81 -1.13 6.91
N TRP A 21 -5.95 -1.56 5.99
CA TRP A 21 -5.33 -0.68 5.00
C TRP A 21 -6.36 0.06 4.14
N MET A 22 -7.40 -0.64 3.66
CA MET A 22 -8.47 0.01 2.90
C MET A 22 -9.21 1.06 3.74
N GLN A 23 -9.38 0.84 5.05
CA GLN A 23 -9.97 1.82 5.95
C GLN A 23 -9.07 3.06 6.08
N LEU A 24 -7.78 2.87 6.33
CA LEU A 24 -6.81 3.98 6.37
C LEU A 24 -6.79 4.78 5.06
N CYS A 25 -6.86 4.09 3.92
CA CYS A 25 -6.98 4.76 2.62
C CYS A 25 -8.26 5.58 2.51
N ARG A 26 -9.42 5.04 2.91
CA ARG A 26 -10.69 5.78 2.92
C ARG A 26 -10.60 7.05 3.77
N ASP A 27 -10.07 6.92 4.99
CA ASP A 27 -9.95 8.03 5.94
C ASP A 27 -8.96 9.11 5.43
N ALA A 28 -7.96 8.70 4.63
CA ALA A 28 -7.04 9.60 3.95
C ALA A 28 -7.55 10.18 2.62
N GLY A 29 -8.82 9.94 2.26
CA GLY A 29 -9.44 10.40 1.01
C GLY A 29 -8.97 9.64 -0.24
N LEU A 30 -8.37 8.47 -0.08
CA LEU A 30 -7.85 7.63 -1.16
C LEU A 30 -8.88 6.53 -1.49
N ALA A 31 -9.68 6.76 -2.52
CA ALA A 31 -10.63 5.77 -3.02
C ALA A 31 -9.88 4.60 -3.71
N VAL A 32 -9.58 3.54 -2.95
CA VAL A 32 -8.90 2.33 -3.44
C VAL A 32 -9.88 1.25 -3.88
N CYS A 33 -9.48 0.43 -4.85
CA CYS A 33 -10.18 -0.79 -5.27
C CYS A 33 -9.19 -1.95 -5.40
N ILE A 34 -9.55 -3.15 -4.93
CA ILE A 34 -8.74 -4.37 -5.12
C ILE A 34 -8.92 -4.89 -6.54
N THR A 35 -7.82 -5.17 -7.23
CA THR A 35 -7.77 -5.64 -8.62
C THR A 35 -7.21 -7.05 -8.77
N GLY A 36 -6.55 -7.57 -7.73
CA GLY A 36 -6.07 -8.95 -7.68
C GLY A 36 -5.79 -9.40 -6.25
N THR A 37 -6.16 -10.64 -5.92
CA THR A 37 -5.77 -11.33 -4.68
C THR A 37 -5.04 -12.62 -5.05
N VAL A 38 -5.69 -13.77 -5.04
CA VAL A 38 -5.07 -15.03 -5.48
C VAL A 38 -5.21 -15.24 -6.99
N ARG A 39 -4.22 -15.91 -7.58
CA ARG A 39 -4.22 -16.27 -9.01
C ARG A 39 -3.71 -17.69 -9.24
N ASP A 40 -4.18 -18.30 -10.33
CA ASP A 40 -3.68 -19.60 -10.78
C ASP A 40 -2.42 -19.47 -11.66
N ARG A 41 -1.83 -20.62 -12.00
CA ARG A 41 -0.65 -20.68 -12.88
C ARG A 41 -0.92 -20.15 -14.29
N ALA A 42 -2.13 -20.37 -14.81
CA ALA A 42 -2.49 -19.91 -16.15
C ALA A 42 -2.51 -18.37 -16.23
N TYR A 43 -3.04 -17.70 -15.21
CA TYR A 43 -3.05 -16.24 -15.13
C TYR A 43 -1.65 -15.68 -14.94
N GLN A 44 -0.83 -16.32 -14.10
CA GLN A 44 0.56 -15.91 -13.95
C GLN A 44 1.35 -16.00 -15.26
N GLU A 45 1.18 -17.10 -16.00
CA GLU A 45 1.83 -17.27 -17.31
C GLU A 45 1.34 -16.20 -18.31
N TYR A 46 0.05 -15.85 -18.28
CA TYR A 46 -0.48 -14.73 -19.06
C TYR A 46 0.21 -13.40 -18.69
N CYS A 47 0.34 -13.07 -17.40
CA CYS A 47 1.06 -11.87 -16.95
C CYS A 47 2.52 -11.87 -17.39
N TYR A 48 3.22 -13.01 -17.27
CA TYR A 48 4.60 -13.15 -17.71
C TYR A 48 4.75 -12.88 -19.22
N ARG A 49 3.88 -13.49 -20.03
CA ARG A 49 3.89 -13.31 -21.50
C ARG A 49 3.59 -11.88 -21.93
N ASN A 50 2.79 -11.15 -21.15
CA ASN A 50 2.48 -9.74 -21.40
C ASN A 50 3.48 -8.77 -20.77
N GLY A 51 4.54 -9.26 -20.13
CA GLY A 51 5.55 -8.43 -19.50
C GLY A 51 5.09 -7.70 -18.24
N THR A 52 3.95 -8.07 -17.64
CA THR A 52 3.44 -7.52 -16.38
C THR A 52 3.87 -8.35 -15.16
N SER A 53 4.69 -9.39 -15.36
CA SER A 53 5.34 -10.16 -14.31
C SER A 53 6.71 -10.66 -14.78
N LYS A 54 7.67 -10.75 -13.85
CA LYS A 54 8.96 -11.41 -14.08
C LYS A 54 8.92 -12.94 -13.91
N GLY A 55 7.98 -13.45 -13.12
CA GLY A 55 7.87 -14.87 -12.78
C GLY A 55 6.75 -15.56 -13.54
N ARG A 56 7.00 -16.80 -13.98
CA ARG A 56 6.02 -17.68 -14.67
C ARG A 56 5.11 -18.45 -13.72
N VAL A 57 5.51 -18.58 -12.46
CA VAL A 57 4.79 -19.32 -11.42
C VAL A 57 4.39 -18.34 -10.33
N PRO A 58 3.12 -18.33 -9.87
CA PRO A 58 2.70 -17.39 -8.86
C PRO A 58 3.40 -17.71 -7.54
N THR A 59 3.78 -16.68 -6.79
CA THR A 59 4.41 -16.82 -5.48
C THR A 59 3.49 -16.27 -4.40
N PHE A 60 3.60 -14.99 -4.05
CA PHE A 60 2.75 -14.37 -3.01
C PHE A 60 1.26 -14.39 -3.37
N HIS A 61 0.91 -14.26 -4.66
CA HIS A 61 -0.47 -14.37 -5.14
C HIS A 61 -0.94 -15.82 -5.36
N ALA A 62 -0.14 -16.85 -5.10
CA ALA A 62 -0.57 -18.21 -5.42
C ALA A 62 -1.85 -18.59 -4.66
N GLN A 63 -2.77 -19.29 -5.34
CA GLN A 63 -3.96 -19.86 -4.71
C GLN A 63 -3.53 -20.80 -3.55
N GLY A 64 -4.14 -20.64 -2.38
CA GLY A 64 -3.75 -21.33 -1.15
C GLY A 64 -2.56 -20.69 -0.40
N VAL A 65 -1.89 -19.68 -0.97
CA VAL A 65 -0.84 -18.89 -0.30
C VAL A 65 -1.39 -17.53 0.16
N GLY A 66 -1.98 -16.74 -0.75
CA GLY A 66 -2.78 -15.55 -0.39
C GLY A 66 -2.03 -14.46 0.40
N LEU A 67 -0.78 -14.16 0.02
CA LEU A 67 0.10 -13.21 0.73
C LEU A 67 0.23 -11.85 0.05
N ALA A 68 -0.40 -11.63 -1.11
CA ALA A 68 -0.32 -10.36 -1.84
C ALA A 68 -1.66 -9.99 -2.45
N PHE A 69 -1.82 -8.68 -2.65
CA PHE A 69 -2.96 -8.10 -3.36
C PHE A 69 -2.52 -6.89 -4.19
N ASP A 70 -3.23 -6.70 -5.29
CA ASP A 70 -3.07 -5.56 -6.19
C ASP A 70 -4.24 -4.58 -5.99
N PHE A 71 -3.95 -3.29 -6.13
CA PHE A 71 -4.96 -2.24 -6.01
C PHE A 71 -4.85 -1.16 -7.10
N CYS A 72 -5.91 -0.38 -7.26
CA CYS A 72 -5.93 0.79 -8.13
C CYS A 72 -6.76 1.94 -7.54
N LYS A 73 -6.76 3.09 -8.22
CA LYS A 73 -7.68 4.19 -7.93
C LYS A 73 -9.08 3.81 -8.40
N ASN A 74 -10.07 3.88 -7.52
CA ASN A 74 -11.46 3.54 -7.82
C ASN A 74 -12.18 4.69 -8.55
N VAL A 75 -11.60 5.16 -9.64
CA VAL A 75 -12.15 6.24 -10.48
C VAL A 75 -12.01 5.79 -11.94
N LYS A 76 -13.16 5.64 -12.60
CA LYS A 76 -13.22 5.13 -13.98
C LYS A 76 -12.36 5.96 -14.93
N GLY A 77 -11.45 5.31 -15.65
CA GLY A 77 -10.52 5.95 -16.59
C GLY A 77 -9.31 6.60 -15.93
N GLN A 78 -9.16 6.50 -14.61
CA GLN A 78 -8.00 7.03 -13.85
C GLN A 78 -7.34 5.95 -12.98
N GLU A 79 -7.67 4.67 -13.20
CA GLU A 79 -7.31 3.56 -12.31
C GLU A 79 -5.79 3.50 -12.04
N TYR A 80 -4.99 3.81 -13.06
CA TYR A 80 -3.52 3.76 -13.02
C TYR A 80 -2.83 5.07 -13.42
N SER A 81 -3.55 6.20 -13.46
CA SER A 81 -3.05 7.46 -14.03
C SER A 81 -2.35 8.39 -13.04
N ASP A 82 -2.39 8.07 -11.73
CA ASP A 82 -2.05 9.00 -10.66
C ASP A 82 -0.92 8.43 -9.78
N PRO A 83 0.36 8.74 -10.08
CA PRO A 83 1.50 8.23 -9.32
C PRO A 83 1.50 8.63 -7.84
N VAL A 84 0.97 9.83 -7.52
CA VAL A 84 0.88 10.34 -6.15
C VAL A 84 -0.13 9.52 -5.35
N PHE A 85 -1.27 9.17 -5.96
CA PHE A 85 -2.24 8.25 -5.35
C PHE A 85 -1.58 6.92 -4.95
N PHE A 86 -0.84 6.28 -5.86
CA PHE A 86 -0.18 5.01 -5.55
C PHE A 86 0.90 5.17 -4.47
N GLN A 87 1.64 6.27 -4.49
CA GLN A 87 2.62 6.53 -3.45
C GLN A 87 1.97 6.62 -2.07
N ARG A 88 0.91 7.41 -1.93
CA ARG A 88 0.23 7.59 -0.65
C ARG A 88 -0.44 6.30 -0.18
N ALA A 89 -1.12 5.59 -1.08
CA ALA A 89 -1.77 4.31 -0.75
C ALA A 89 -0.74 3.22 -0.39
N GLY A 90 0.38 3.17 -1.12
CA GLY A 90 1.48 2.27 -0.84
C GLY A 90 2.17 2.54 0.49
N GLU A 91 2.41 3.82 0.83
CA GLU A 91 2.97 4.23 2.13
C GLU A 91 2.05 3.85 3.31
N LEU A 92 0.73 3.94 3.15
CA LEU A 92 -0.21 3.39 4.13
C LEU A 92 -0.12 1.87 4.25
N GLY A 93 0.16 1.17 3.14
CA GLY A 93 0.42 -0.27 3.15
C GLY A 93 1.69 -0.61 3.95
N GLU A 94 2.76 0.16 3.73
CA GLU A 94 4.00 0.07 4.50
C GLU A 94 3.75 0.31 6.00
N ARG A 95 2.90 1.29 6.36
CA ARG A 95 2.51 1.57 7.75
C ARG A 95 1.80 0.39 8.42
N VAL A 96 0.96 -0.34 7.68
CA VAL A 96 0.28 -1.56 8.17
C VAL A 96 1.25 -2.75 8.30
N GLY A 97 2.40 -2.70 7.64
CA GLY A 97 3.44 -3.73 7.69
C GLY A 97 3.61 -4.51 6.38
N PHE A 98 2.91 -4.13 5.31
CA PHE A 98 3.12 -4.70 3.99
C PHE A 98 4.42 -4.17 3.37
N GLU A 99 5.03 -4.97 2.52
CA GLU A 99 6.00 -4.50 1.55
C GLU A 99 5.26 -3.96 0.33
N TRP A 100 5.59 -2.73 -0.09
CA TRP A 100 5.01 -2.09 -1.26
C TRP A 100 5.90 -2.23 -2.50
N GLY A 101 5.35 -2.78 -3.57
CA GLY A 101 6.07 -3.04 -4.83
C GLY A 101 6.57 -1.78 -5.53
N GLY A 102 5.98 -0.61 -5.24
CA GLY A 102 6.48 0.68 -5.72
C GLY A 102 7.87 1.05 -5.19
N ARG A 103 8.35 0.38 -4.12
CA ARG A 103 9.72 0.55 -3.59
C ARG A 103 10.76 -0.32 -4.27
N TRP A 104 10.36 -1.27 -5.12
CA TRP A 104 11.31 -2.19 -5.74
C TRP A 104 12.25 -1.45 -6.70
N LYS A 105 13.56 -1.68 -6.54
CA LYS A 105 14.59 -1.06 -7.39
C LYS A 105 14.55 -1.56 -8.83
N SER A 106 14.06 -2.78 -9.05
CA SER A 106 13.95 -3.38 -10.37
C SER A 106 12.53 -3.86 -10.59
N PHE A 107 11.88 -3.34 -11.64
CA PHE A 107 10.48 -3.58 -11.98
C PHE A 107 9.53 -3.05 -10.87
N PRO A 108 9.50 -1.73 -10.63
CA PRO A 108 8.59 -1.15 -9.65
C PRO A 108 7.13 -1.46 -9.99
N ASP A 109 6.42 -2.06 -9.04
CA ASP A 109 5.03 -2.47 -9.19
C ASP A 109 4.15 -1.69 -8.21
N ARG A 110 3.73 -0.49 -8.62
CA ARG A 110 3.01 0.45 -7.75
C ARG A 110 1.65 -0.08 -7.26
N PRO A 111 0.89 -0.86 -8.03
CA PRO A 111 -0.32 -1.54 -7.57
C PRO A 111 -0.11 -2.60 -6.47
N HIS A 112 1.10 -3.10 -6.26
CA HIS A 112 1.33 -4.34 -5.51
C HIS A 112 1.64 -4.12 -4.02
N LEU A 113 0.95 -4.85 -3.14
CA LEU A 113 1.28 -4.98 -1.72
C LEU A 113 1.41 -6.46 -1.34
N GLN A 114 2.44 -6.80 -0.56
CA GLN A 114 2.63 -8.17 -0.07
C GLN A 114 3.04 -8.24 1.40
N TRP A 115 2.64 -9.32 2.08
CA TRP A 115 3.22 -9.69 3.36
C TRP A 115 4.47 -10.55 3.15
N SER A 116 5.65 -9.96 3.38
CA SER A 116 6.96 -10.63 3.24
C SER A 116 7.72 -10.78 4.56
N GLY A 117 7.05 -10.53 5.70
CA GLY A 117 7.71 -10.57 7.01
C GLY A 117 8.78 -9.50 7.16
N GLY A 118 8.56 -8.31 6.60
CA GLY A 118 9.53 -7.21 6.57
C GLY A 118 10.69 -7.47 5.59
N GLY A 119 10.41 -8.06 4.43
CA GLY A 119 11.41 -8.35 3.39
C GLY A 119 12.27 -9.60 3.65
N LYS A 120 11.96 -10.39 4.68
CA LYS A 120 12.73 -11.59 5.04
C LYS A 120 12.36 -12.82 4.21
N TYR A 121 11.16 -12.84 3.64
CA TYR A 121 10.66 -13.96 2.84
C TYR A 121 10.66 -13.56 1.37
N THR A 122 11.37 -14.34 0.56
CA THR A 122 11.54 -14.09 -0.88
C THR A 122 10.63 -14.99 -1.71
N SER A 123 10.41 -14.64 -2.98
CA SER A 123 9.68 -15.49 -3.93
C SER A 123 10.19 -16.94 -3.98
N SER A 124 11.50 -17.17 -3.90
CA SER A 124 12.08 -18.51 -3.88
C SER A 124 11.71 -19.29 -2.62
N MET A 125 11.63 -18.62 -1.46
CA MET A 125 11.20 -19.22 -0.20
C MET A 125 9.72 -19.60 -0.25
N ILE A 126 8.87 -18.72 -0.78
CA ILE A 126 7.43 -19.01 -0.95
C ILE A 126 7.23 -20.24 -1.86
N LEU A 127 7.99 -20.34 -2.96
CA LEU A 127 7.97 -21.51 -3.84
C LEU A 127 8.43 -22.81 -3.15
N ALA A 128 9.34 -22.69 -2.19
CA ALA A 128 9.81 -23.81 -1.36
C ALA A 128 8.86 -24.13 -0.18
N GLY A 129 7.69 -23.49 -0.09
CA GLY A 129 6.72 -23.68 1.00
C GLY A 129 7.13 -23.01 2.31
N GLN A 130 8.12 -22.12 2.30
CA GLN A 130 8.55 -21.36 3.47
C GLN A 130 7.82 -20.02 3.51
N TYR A 131 6.79 -19.93 4.35
CA TYR A 131 5.92 -18.75 4.43
C TYR A 131 6.30 -17.82 5.59
N PRO A 132 6.03 -16.50 5.47
CA PRO A 132 6.17 -15.58 6.57
C PRO A 132 5.25 -15.97 7.73
N PRO A 133 5.62 -15.61 8.99
CA PRO A 133 4.78 -15.85 10.15
C PRO A 133 3.43 -15.14 10.01
N THR A 134 2.50 -15.43 10.93
CA THR A 134 1.24 -14.69 11.00
C THR A 134 1.51 -13.19 11.09
N MET A 135 0.87 -12.42 10.22
CA MET A 135 0.93 -10.97 10.21
C MET A 135 0.18 -10.45 11.44
N PRO A 136 0.85 -9.72 12.36
CA PRO A 136 0.15 -9.09 13.47
C PRO A 136 -0.91 -8.12 12.95
N LEU A 137 -2.09 -8.11 13.57
CA LEU A 137 -3.13 -7.15 13.22
C LEU A 137 -2.63 -5.73 13.55
N TYR A 138 -2.65 -4.84 12.56
CA TYR A 138 -2.31 -3.44 12.77
C TYR A 138 -3.31 -2.79 13.71
N LYS A 139 -2.77 -2.03 14.66
CA LYS A 139 -3.54 -1.16 15.55
C LYS A 139 -2.99 0.24 15.39
N GLU A 140 -3.87 1.15 14.97
CA GLU A 140 -3.49 2.54 14.84
C GLU A 140 -3.12 3.11 16.21
N LYS A 141 -2.03 3.88 16.26
CA LYS A 141 -1.66 4.62 17.45
C LYS A 141 -2.44 5.93 17.44
N GLU A 142 -3.07 6.27 18.55
CA GLU A 142 -3.74 7.55 18.73
C GLU A 142 -2.76 8.70 18.44
N THR A 143 -3.07 9.51 17.43
CA THR A 143 -2.33 10.73 17.11
C THR A 143 -3.18 11.92 17.53
N ALA A 144 -2.61 12.77 18.39
CA ALA A 144 -3.32 13.94 18.95
C ALA A 144 -3.64 15.06 17.94
N MET A 145 -3.20 14.95 16.68
CA MET A 145 -3.37 15.98 15.65
C MET A 145 -3.53 15.31 14.28
N THR A 146 -4.59 15.70 13.57
CA THR A 146 -4.89 15.25 12.20
C THR A 146 -4.04 15.97 11.16
N THR A 147 -3.93 15.41 9.96
CA THR A 147 -3.20 16.06 8.85
C THR A 147 -3.84 17.38 8.44
N GLU A 148 -5.17 17.51 8.47
CA GLU A 148 -5.85 18.75 8.10
C GLU A 148 -5.63 19.86 9.15
N GLU A 149 -5.64 19.52 10.44
CA GLU A 149 -5.25 20.44 11.51
C GLU A 149 -3.78 20.88 11.35
N ALA A 150 -2.89 19.94 10.99
CA ALA A 150 -1.49 20.26 10.75
C ALA A 150 -1.30 21.20 9.55
N LYS A 151 -2.00 20.96 8.44
CA LYS A 151 -2.02 21.86 7.26
C LYS A 151 -2.49 23.25 7.65
N SER A 152 -3.60 23.35 8.37
CA SER A 152 -4.16 24.62 8.85
C SER A 152 -3.17 25.38 9.73
N THR A 153 -2.55 24.67 10.69
CA THR A 153 -1.55 25.24 11.61
C THR A 153 -0.34 25.78 10.88
N LEU A 154 0.18 25.05 9.88
CA LEU A 154 1.34 25.49 9.12
C LEU A 154 1.04 26.70 8.23
N LYS A 155 -0.15 26.77 7.62
CA LYS A 155 -0.58 27.96 6.87
C LYS A 155 -0.69 29.18 7.80
N ALA A 156 -1.35 29.00 8.95
CA ALA A 156 -1.61 30.10 9.88
C ALA A 156 -0.34 30.60 10.60
N LYS A 157 0.51 29.70 11.10
CA LYS A 157 1.68 30.06 11.92
C LYS A 157 2.97 30.27 11.12
N ALA A 158 3.18 29.50 10.04
CA ALA A 158 4.40 29.58 9.24
C ALA A 158 4.20 30.33 7.91
N GLY A 159 2.96 30.74 7.58
CA GLY A 159 2.66 31.48 6.35
C GLY A 159 2.87 30.64 5.08
N LEU A 160 2.85 29.31 5.17
CA LEU A 160 3.05 28.44 4.00
C LEU A 160 1.87 28.58 3.03
N SER A 161 2.17 28.68 1.74
CA SER A 161 1.15 28.67 0.69
C SER A 161 0.53 27.29 0.51
N ASP A 162 -0.63 27.24 -0.14
CA ASP A 162 -1.26 25.97 -0.57
C ASP A 162 -0.30 25.11 -1.40
N THR A 163 0.45 25.73 -2.31
CA THR A 163 1.42 25.02 -3.15
C THR A 163 2.57 24.41 -2.35
N THR A 164 3.08 25.09 -1.33
CA THR A 164 4.12 24.53 -0.46
C THR A 164 3.57 23.41 0.41
N ILE A 165 2.34 23.56 0.93
CA ILE A 165 1.67 22.51 1.69
C ILE A 165 1.50 21.26 0.82
N GLU A 166 1.01 21.40 -0.41
CA GLU A 166 0.86 20.27 -1.33
C GLU A 166 2.21 19.62 -1.67
N TYR A 167 3.27 20.42 -1.86
CA TYR A 167 4.61 19.88 -2.08
C TYR A 167 5.10 19.04 -0.89
N LEU A 168 5.00 19.56 0.33
CA LEU A 168 5.40 18.84 1.55
C LEU A 168 4.54 17.61 1.81
N TRP A 169 3.25 17.71 1.51
CA TRP A 169 2.30 16.61 1.63
C TRP A 169 2.56 15.49 0.62
N SER A 170 3.00 15.84 -0.59
CA SER A 170 3.38 14.88 -1.63
C SER A 170 4.71 14.18 -1.35
N TYR A 171 5.49 14.71 -0.39
CA TYR A 171 6.74 14.10 0.03
C TYR A 171 6.51 12.76 0.73
N ARG A 172 7.56 11.95 0.80
CA ARG A 172 7.53 10.66 1.51
C ARG A 172 7.12 10.88 2.97
N TRP A 173 6.10 10.14 3.43
CA TRP A 173 5.53 10.32 4.77
C TRP A 173 5.04 11.75 5.03
N GLY A 174 4.53 12.42 3.99
CA GLY A 174 4.14 13.82 4.03
C GLY A 174 3.08 14.13 5.09
N ASP A 175 2.17 13.20 5.37
CA ASP A 175 1.19 13.32 6.45
C ASP A 175 1.88 13.45 7.83
N GLU A 176 2.81 12.55 8.15
CA GLU A 176 3.59 12.60 9.38
C GLU A 176 4.51 13.81 9.43
N LEU A 177 5.11 14.19 8.29
CA LEU A 177 5.97 15.36 8.19
C LEU A 177 5.20 16.63 8.56
N LEU A 178 4.02 16.83 7.98
CA LEU A 178 3.18 17.99 8.28
C LEU A 178 2.79 18.02 9.75
N VAL A 179 2.36 16.88 10.33
CA VAL A 179 2.00 16.79 11.75
C VAL A 179 3.19 17.12 12.66
N LYS A 180 4.39 16.62 12.36
CA LYS A 180 5.61 16.93 13.12
C LYS A 180 5.98 18.41 13.03
N LEU A 181 5.91 19.00 11.83
CA LEU A 181 6.18 20.42 11.62
C LEU A 181 5.18 21.30 12.39
N ALA A 182 3.89 20.97 12.34
CA ALA A 182 2.85 21.70 13.05
C ALA A 182 3.05 21.66 14.57
N LYS A 183 3.31 20.47 15.14
CA LYS A 183 3.62 20.31 16.57
C LYS A 183 4.86 21.11 17.01
N ALA A 184 5.90 21.18 16.18
CA ALA A 184 7.09 21.98 16.47
C ALA A 184 6.80 23.50 16.54
N MET A 185 5.68 23.94 15.96
CA MET A 185 5.21 25.33 15.99
C MET A 185 4.20 25.59 17.12
N GLU A 186 3.74 24.56 17.85
CA GLU A 186 2.95 24.72 19.07
C GLU A 186 3.81 25.02 20.31
N GLY A 187 5.08 24.61 20.30
CA GLY A 187 6.06 24.88 21.36
C GLY A 187 6.83 26.20 21.23
N LYS A 188 6.44 27.08 20.31
CA LYS A 188 6.98 28.44 20.10
C LYS A 188 5.88 29.46 20.26
#